data_AF-A0A1M6I0X9-F1
#
_entry.id   AF-A0A1M6I0X9-F1
#
_cell.length_a   1.000
_cell.length_b   1.000
_cell.length_c   1.000
_cell.angle_alpha   90.00
_cell.angle_beta   90.00
_cell.angle_gamma   90.00
#
_symmetry.space_group_name_H-M   'P 1'
#
loop_
_entity.id
_entity.type
_entity.pdbx_description
1 polymer ?
#
loop_
_entity_poly.entity_id
_entity_poly.type
_entity_poly.pdbx_seq_one_letter_code
_entity_poly.pdbx_strand_id
1 'polypeptide(L)'
;MTTVPTLLVLLGAATADELVRLQSLVQARESTTLCFLQRGEPSLVKELNRLAGDGEPEVKVVPVHAGRSATGRSWAFRVAGYWLRTWGAEMDLRMARSELKAPFQDLDDFLAAAAWQRVCGRDGGLTSPSWDEVPGYRHQVLVCQGPRCLARGAGEVTTALQRLLAERGLGDDEVLLTATGCQFPCNQAPLVTVQPDDIWYGNLDDEGVAALVAEHLCRAEPPAQGRSVQYRLRRSRGTGEPTKSSPPAGGAVRRPPS
;
A
#
# COMPACT_ATOMS: atom_id res chain seq x y z
N MET A 1 8.17 20.58 -32.52
CA MET A 1 7.42 20.94 -31.30
C MET A 1 7.90 20.00 -30.22
N THR A 2 8.52 20.50 -29.15
CA THR A 2 8.90 19.68 -28.00
C THR A 2 7.64 19.08 -27.38
N THR A 3 7.61 17.76 -27.23
CA THR A 3 6.51 17.05 -26.56
C THR A 3 6.57 17.33 -25.07
N VAL A 4 5.51 17.89 -24.51
CA VAL A 4 5.41 18.18 -23.07
C VAL A 4 5.51 16.88 -22.27
N PRO A 5 6.47 16.75 -21.34
CA PRO A 5 6.60 15.58 -20.48
C PRO A 5 5.30 15.26 -19.75
N THR A 6 4.93 13.98 -19.71
CA THR A 6 3.70 13.49 -19.07
C THR A 6 4.04 12.44 -18.01
N LEU A 7 3.62 12.68 -16.77
CA LEU A 7 3.76 11.74 -15.66
C LEU A 7 2.45 10.99 -15.43
N LEU A 8 2.47 9.67 -15.57
CA LEU A 8 1.41 8.79 -15.11
C LEU A 8 1.68 8.46 -13.64
N VAL A 9 0.85 8.97 -12.74
CA VAL A 9 1.05 8.83 -11.29
C VAL A 9 0.13 7.77 -10.73
N LEU A 10 0.67 6.59 -10.41
CA LEU A 10 -0.10 5.55 -9.75
C LEU A 10 -0.42 5.96 -8.30
N LEU A 11 -1.71 6.06 -7.98
CA LEU A 11 -2.19 6.57 -6.69
C LEU A 11 -2.24 5.52 -5.59
N GLY A 12 -2.24 4.24 -5.93
CA GLY A 12 -2.45 3.13 -5.01
C GLY A 12 -1.73 1.85 -5.44
N ALA A 13 -2.11 0.73 -4.83
CA ALA A 13 -1.58 -0.57 -5.22
C ALA A 13 -2.12 -0.99 -6.59
N ALA A 14 -1.26 -1.61 -7.40
CA ALA A 14 -1.62 -2.25 -8.65
C ALA A 14 -1.18 -3.72 -8.64
N THR A 15 -1.88 -4.55 -9.40
CA THR A 15 -1.43 -5.90 -9.73
C THR A 15 -0.21 -5.86 -10.66
N ALA A 16 0.50 -6.98 -10.77
CA ALA A 16 1.62 -7.10 -11.70
C ALA A 16 1.16 -6.84 -13.15
N ASP A 17 0.01 -7.38 -13.55
CA ASP A 17 -0.53 -7.21 -14.91
C ASP A 17 -0.90 -5.75 -15.20
N GLU A 18 -1.48 -5.05 -14.23
CA GLU A 18 -1.77 -3.61 -14.33
C GLU A 18 -0.49 -2.79 -14.49
N LEU A 19 0.57 -3.11 -13.71
CA LEU A 19 1.86 -2.44 -13.83
C LEU A 19 2.50 -2.69 -15.19
N VAL A 20 2.48 -3.93 -15.69
CA VAL A 20 2.99 -4.27 -17.02
C VAL A 20 2.24 -3.47 -18.10
N ARG A 21 0.91 -3.39 -18.02
CA ARG A 21 0.11 -2.58 -18.97
C ARG A 21 0.47 -1.10 -18.93
N LEU A 22 0.61 -0.51 -17.75
CA LEU A 22 1.05 0.89 -17.61
C LEU A 22 2.44 1.12 -18.18
N GLN A 23 3.38 0.19 -17.94
CA GLN A 23 4.72 0.26 -18.51
C GLN A 23 4.70 0.19 -20.04
N SER A 24 3.86 -0.66 -20.64
CA SER A 24 3.71 -0.70 -22.11
C SER A 24 3.18 0.61 -22.67
N LEU A 25 2.21 1.26 -22.02
CA LEU A 25 1.70 2.58 -22.43
C LEU A 25 2.78 3.67 -22.36
N VAL A 26 3.64 3.60 -21.34
CA VAL A 26 4.76 4.54 -21.16
C VAL A 26 5.83 4.32 -22.22
N GLN A 27 6.21 3.08 -22.50
CA GLN A 27 7.23 2.73 -23.51
C GLN A 27 6.83 3.13 -24.93
N ALA A 28 5.52 3.18 -25.22
CA ALA A 28 5.02 3.63 -26.51
C ALA A 28 5.17 5.16 -26.73
N ARG A 29 5.70 5.92 -25.75
CA ARG A 29 5.76 7.39 -25.77
C ARG A 29 7.09 7.91 -25.23
N GLU A 30 7.83 8.67 -26.04
CA GLU A 30 9.17 9.17 -25.68
C GLU A 30 9.18 10.09 -24.45
N SER A 31 8.14 10.89 -24.23
CA SER A 31 8.08 11.88 -23.13
C SER A 31 7.08 11.49 -22.04
N THR A 32 6.80 10.21 -21.84
CA THR A 32 5.91 9.74 -20.75
C THR A 32 6.70 8.93 -19.72
N THR A 33 6.33 9.03 -18.45
CA THR A 33 6.97 8.25 -17.37
C THR A 33 5.94 7.77 -16.36
N LEU A 34 6.09 6.55 -15.86
CA LEU A 34 5.32 6.03 -14.73
C LEU A 34 6.03 6.38 -13.43
N CYS A 35 5.31 6.97 -12.49
CA CYS A 35 5.78 7.22 -11.14
C CYS A 35 4.68 6.95 -10.12
N PHE A 36 5.02 7.01 -8.85
CA PHE A 36 4.16 6.53 -7.77
C PHE A 36 3.91 7.64 -6.76
N LEU A 37 2.65 7.77 -6.33
CA LEU A 37 2.31 8.62 -5.18
C LEU A 37 2.78 7.97 -3.87
N GLN A 38 2.70 6.64 -3.80
CA GLN A 38 3.05 5.85 -2.62
C GLN A 38 3.47 4.44 -3.00
N ARG A 39 4.30 3.81 -2.15
CA ARG A 39 4.66 2.38 -2.20
C ARG A 39 5.26 1.88 -3.54
N GLY A 40 5.92 2.76 -4.28
CA GLY A 40 6.65 2.43 -5.52
C GLY A 40 7.68 3.50 -5.86
N GLU A 41 8.49 3.23 -6.88
CA GLU A 41 9.59 4.11 -7.33
C GLU A 41 9.62 4.20 -8.87
N PRO A 42 9.96 5.36 -9.46
CA PRO A 42 10.28 6.62 -8.77
C PRO A 42 9.03 7.29 -8.17
N SER A 43 9.19 8.05 -7.08
CA SER A 43 8.10 8.86 -6.54
C SER A 43 7.76 10.06 -7.44
N LEU A 44 6.53 10.60 -7.34
CA LEU A 44 6.12 11.82 -8.06
C LEU A 44 7.12 12.98 -7.85
N VAL A 45 7.55 13.21 -6.60
CA VAL A 45 8.51 14.28 -6.28
C VAL A 45 9.86 14.05 -6.94
N LYS A 46 10.33 12.80 -7.02
CA LYS A 46 11.60 12.46 -7.66
C LYS A 46 11.56 12.75 -9.17
N GLU A 47 10.47 12.43 -9.85
CA GLU A 47 10.31 12.75 -11.27
C GLU A 47 10.16 14.25 -11.52
N LEU A 48 9.43 14.98 -10.67
CA LEU A 48 9.35 16.43 -10.77
C LEU A 48 10.72 17.10 -10.59
N ASN A 49 11.52 16.64 -9.62
CA ASN A 49 12.90 17.11 -9.43
C ASN A 49 13.76 16.86 -10.67
N ARG A 50 13.65 15.67 -11.28
CA ARG A 50 14.40 15.32 -12.49
C ARG A 50 14.03 16.25 -13.64
N LEU A 51 12.74 16.37 -13.96
CA LEU A 51 12.26 17.21 -15.05
C LEU A 51 12.62 18.70 -14.86
N ALA A 52 12.53 19.20 -13.63
CA ALA A 52 12.98 20.55 -13.32
C ALA A 52 14.50 20.73 -13.50
N GLY A 53 15.29 19.73 -13.10
CA GLY A 53 16.75 19.71 -13.33
C GLY A 53 17.13 19.63 -14.81
N ASP A 54 16.30 18.97 -15.61
CA ASP A 54 16.42 18.91 -17.08
C ASP A 54 15.97 20.22 -17.76
N GLY A 55 15.42 21.18 -17.00
CA GLY A 55 15.00 22.50 -17.49
C GLY A 55 13.62 22.50 -18.17
N GLU A 56 12.78 21.49 -17.90
CA GLU A 56 11.45 21.39 -18.51
C GLU A 56 10.50 22.47 -17.97
N PRO A 57 9.97 23.36 -18.83
CA PRO A 57 9.17 24.49 -18.39
C PRO A 57 7.70 24.12 -18.14
N GLU A 58 7.21 23.02 -18.73
CA GLU A 58 5.83 22.56 -18.61
C GLU A 58 5.81 21.04 -18.39
N VAL A 59 4.98 20.57 -17.46
CA VAL A 59 4.79 19.13 -17.19
C VAL A 59 3.31 18.84 -17.02
N LYS A 60 2.87 17.73 -17.62
CA LYS A 60 1.51 17.18 -17.46
C LYS A 60 1.50 16.01 -16.50
N VAL A 61 0.49 15.93 -15.65
CA VAL A 61 0.31 14.88 -14.65
C VAL A 61 -1.04 14.22 -14.84
N VAL A 62 -1.05 12.90 -14.98
CA VAL A 62 -2.24 12.07 -15.07
C VAL A 62 -2.31 11.19 -13.83
N PRO A 63 -3.27 11.42 -12.92
CA PRO A 63 -3.52 10.50 -11.82
C PRO A 63 -4.06 9.16 -12.35
N VAL A 64 -3.49 8.05 -11.87
CA VAL A 64 -3.82 6.69 -12.32
C VAL A 64 -4.38 5.85 -11.17
N HIS A 65 -5.54 5.26 -11.41
CA HIS A 65 -6.26 4.37 -10.49
C HIS A 65 -6.25 2.94 -11.02
N ALA A 66 -5.45 2.07 -10.41
CA ALA A 66 -5.55 0.62 -10.59
C ALA A 66 -6.71 0.09 -9.72
N GLY A 67 -7.39 -0.98 -10.13
CA GLY A 67 -8.74 -1.38 -9.66
C GLY A 67 -8.92 -1.73 -8.17
N ARG A 68 -7.93 -1.44 -7.31
CA ARG A 68 -7.99 -1.59 -5.86
C ARG A 68 -7.98 -0.20 -5.22
N SER A 69 -8.95 0.07 -4.34
CA SER A 69 -9.10 1.28 -3.50
C SER A 69 -7.99 2.34 -3.68
N ALA A 70 -8.18 3.24 -4.64
CA ALA A 70 -7.30 4.40 -4.80
C ALA A 70 -8.02 5.65 -4.29
N THR A 71 -7.84 5.94 -3.00
CA THR A 71 -7.96 7.30 -2.46
C THR A 71 -6.61 7.96 -2.65
N GLY A 72 -6.51 9.01 -3.47
CA GLY A 72 -5.19 9.63 -3.65
C GLY A 72 -5.10 10.82 -4.59
N ARG A 73 -6.11 11.08 -5.42
CA ARG A 73 -6.03 12.19 -6.38
C ARG A 73 -5.88 13.56 -5.70
N SER A 74 -6.64 13.83 -4.64
CA SER A 74 -6.46 15.06 -3.86
C SER A 74 -5.04 15.15 -3.27
N TRP A 75 -4.47 14.02 -2.84
CA TRP A 75 -3.08 13.96 -2.39
C TRP A 75 -2.06 14.20 -3.49
N ALA A 76 -2.28 13.69 -4.71
CA ALA A 76 -1.42 14.02 -5.85
C ALA A 76 -1.36 15.54 -6.09
N PHE A 77 -2.51 16.23 -6.05
CA PHE A 77 -2.57 17.70 -6.14
C PHE A 77 -1.83 18.38 -4.98
N ARG A 78 -2.02 17.93 -3.74
CA ARG A 78 -1.37 18.52 -2.56
C ARG A 78 0.15 18.34 -2.58
N VAL A 79 0.63 17.15 -2.96
CA VAL A 79 2.06 16.85 -3.10
C VAL A 79 2.68 17.68 -4.22
N ALA A 80 2.04 17.72 -5.40
CA ALA A 80 2.48 18.55 -6.52
C ALA A 80 2.51 20.04 -6.16
N GLY A 81 1.46 20.54 -5.50
CA GLY A 81 1.39 21.93 -5.06
C GLY A 81 2.44 22.28 -4.00
N TYR A 82 2.70 21.38 -3.05
CA TYR A 82 3.79 21.54 -2.10
C TYR A 82 5.16 21.57 -2.78
N TRP A 83 5.37 20.69 -3.76
CA TRP A 83 6.61 20.64 -4.51
C TRP A 83 6.86 21.94 -5.28
N LEU A 84 5.85 22.47 -5.98
CA LEU A 84 5.94 23.75 -6.70
C LEU A 84 6.35 24.91 -5.78
N ARG A 85 5.74 25.00 -4.59
CA ARG A 85 6.07 26.06 -3.61
C ARG A 85 7.52 25.98 -3.14
N THR A 86 8.08 24.78 -3.06
CA THR A 86 9.38 24.54 -2.43
C THR A 86 10.52 24.55 -3.44
N TRP A 87 10.33 23.99 -4.63
CA TRP A 87 11.41 23.76 -5.61
C TRP A 87 11.08 24.17 -7.05
N GLY A 88 9.80 24.33 -7.38
CA GLY A 88 9.34 24.37 -8.77
C GLY A 88 8.63 25.64 -9.20
N ALA A 89 8.91 26.79 -8.56
CA ALA A 89 8.11 28.01 -8.70
C ALA A 89 7.90 28.48 -10.16
N GLU A 90 8.83 28.16 -11.06
CA GLU A 90 8.80 28.56 -12.48
C GLU A 90 8.14 27.53 -13.41
N MET A 91 7.93 26.28 -12.98
CA MET A 91 7.37 25.23 -13.84
C MET A 91 5.84 25.33 -13.96
N ASP A 92 5.31 25.27 -15.19
CA ASP A 92 3.88 25.13 -15.46
C ASP A 92 3.45 23.66 -15.31
N LEU A 93 3.02 23.31 -14.11
CA LEU A 93 2.53 21.97 -13.81
C LEU A 93 1.01 21.88 -13.97
N ARG A 94 0.55 20.96 -14.83
CA ARG A 94 -0.88 20.77 -15.12
C ARG A 94 -1.29 19.34 -14.81
N MET A 95 -2.36 19.18 -14.06
CA MET A 95 -2.91 17.87 -13.69
C MET A 95 -4.27 17.63 -14.35
N ALA A 96 -4.47 16.42 -14.87
CA ALA A 96 -5.74 16.01 -15.47
C ALA A 96 -6.87 16.03 -14.43
N ARG A 97 -8.04 16.56 -14.82
CA ARG A 97 -9.22 16.61 -13.96
C ARG A 97 -9.94 15.27 -13.81
N SER A 98 -9.64 14.31 -14.67
CA SER A 98 -10.06 12.92 -14.58
C SER A 98 -8.89 12.04 -14.12
N GLU A 99 -9.19 10.82 -13.71
CA GLU A 99 -8.20 9.77 -13.43
C GLU A 99 -8.21 8.78 -14.60
N LEU A 100 -7.04 8.29 -14.99
CA LEU A 100 -6.94 7.13 -15.88
C LEU A 100 -7.20 5.87 -15.04
N LYS A 101 -8.23 5.10 -15.41
CA LYS A 101 -8.70 3.94 -14.62
C LYS A 101 -8.46 2.63 -15.37
N ALA A 102 -8.25 1.55 -14.63
CA ALA A 102 -8.19 0.20 -15.21
C ALA A 102 -9.58 -0.21 -15.80
N PRO A 103 -9.63 -0.96 -16.91
CA PRO A 103 -8.49 -1.39 -17.74
C PRO A 103 -7.88 -0.20 -18.51
N PHE A 104 -6.54 -0.11 -18.52
CA PHE A 104 -5.81 1.00 -19.12
C PHE A 104 -5.72 0.87 -20.65
N GLN A 105 -6.81 1.22 -21.33
CA GLN A 105 -6.86 1.32 -22.79
C GLN A 105 -6.92 2.80 -23.21
N ASP A 106 -6.36 3.09 -24.38
CA ASP A 106 -6.52 4.37 -25.09
C ASP A 106 -6.01 5.62 -24.35
N LEU A 107 -4.74 5.60 -23.94
CA LEU A 107 -4.09 6.76 -23.29
C LEU A 107 -4.14 8.01 -24.17
N ASP A 108 -4.03 7.88 -25.50
CA ASP A 108 -4.11 9.03 -26.41
C ASP A 108 -5.48 9.71 -26.38
N ASP A 109 -6.56 8.93 -26.44
CA ASP A 109 -7.92 9.44 -26.34
C ASP A 109 -8.15 10.11 -24.99
N PHE A 110 -7.64 9.51 -23.91
CA PHE A 110 -7.67 10.13 -22.59
C PHE A 110 -6.94 11.48 -22.58
N LEU A 111 -5.71 11.55 -23.10
CA LEU A 111 -4.90 12.77 -23.11
C LEU A 111 -5.51 13.87 -23.98
N ALA A 112 -6.15 13.48 -25.09
CA ALA A 112 -6.85 14.40 -25.99
C ALA A 112 -8.12 14.98 -25.34
N ALA A 113 -8.87 14.17 -24.59
CA ALA A 113 -10.11 14.57 -23.92
C ALA A 113 -9.89 15.20 -22.53
N ALA A 114 -8.69 15.07 -21.95
CA ALA A 114 -8.42 15.51 -20.59
C ALA A 114 -8.61 17.02 -20.41
N ALA A 115 -9.45 17.38 -19.44
CA ALA A 115 -9.50 18.76 -18.93
C ALA A 115 -8.32 19.00 -17.98
N TRP A 116 -7.44 19.93 -18.32
CA TRP A 116 -6.23 20.21 -17.55
C TRP A 116 -6.45 21.32 -16.52
N GLN A 117 -6.02 21.08 -15.28
CA GLN A 117 -6.00 22.08 -14.23
C GLN A 117 -4.56 22.45 -13.89
N ARG A 118 -4.25 23.74 -13.91
CA ARG A 118 -2.97 24.24 -13.41
C ARG A 118 -2.88 24.02 -11.90
N VAL A 119 -1.76 23.44 -11.46
CA VAL A 119 -1.40 23.37 -10.04
C VAL A 119 -0.76 24.70 -9.68
N CYS A 120 -1.29 25.39 -8.68
CA CYS A 120 -0.93 26.79 -8.38
C CYS A 120 -0.15 26.95 -7.07
N GLY A 121 0.26 25.83 -6.46
CA GLY A 121 0.91 25.85 -5.16
C GLY A 121 -0.02 26.31 -4.04
N ARG A 122 -1.34 26.43 -4.26
CA ARG A 122 -2.33 26.67 -3.19
C ARG A 122 -3.32 25.51 -3.04
N ASP A 123 -3.05 24.40 -3.71
CA ASP A 123 -3.90 23.21 -3.84
C ASP A 123 -3.96 22.35 -2.55
N GLY A 124 -3.86 22.98 -1.37
CA GLY A 124 -3.78 22.36 -0.05
C GLY A 124 -2.34 22.15 0.44
N GLY A 125 -2.19 22.16 1.77
CA GLY A 125 -0.92 21.87 2.45
C GLY A 125 -0.70 20.37 2.68
N LEU A 126 0.54 19.98 2.99
CA LEU A 126 0.86 18.63 3.50
C LEU A 126 0.73 18.52 5.02
N THR A 127 0.16 19.55 5.65
CA THR A 127 -0.12 19.62 7.08
C THR A 127 -1.58 20.01 7.31
N SER A 128 -2.14 19.58 8.44
CA SER A 128 -3.47 19.96 8.91
C SER A 128 -3.52 19.71 10.42
N PRO A 129 -4.11 20.60 11.24
CA PRO A 129 -4.30 20.34 12.67
C PRO A 129 -5.10 19.06 12.94
N SER A 130 -5.99 18.66 12.04
CA SER A 130 -6.76 17.41 12.13
C SER A 130 -5.88 16.14 12.02
N TRP A 131 -4.58 16.27 11.79
CA TRP A 131 -3.64 15.16 11.66
C TRP A 131 -2.55 15.19 12.74
N ASP A 132 -2.64 16.10 13.71
CA ASP A 132 -1.65 16.24 14.77
C ASP A 132 -1.81 15.13 15.83
N GLU A 133 -3.03 14.62 16.00
CA GLU A 133 -3.36 13.61 16.99
C GLU A 133 -3.38 12.21 16.40
N VAL A 134 -2.81 11.25 17.13
CA VAL A 134 -2.89 9.84 16.78
C VAL A 134 -4.32 9.36 17.01
N PRO A 135 -5.01 8.77 16.02
CA PRO A 135 -6.35 8.22 16.22
C PRO A 135 -6.37 7.19 17.35
N GLY A 136 -7.50 7.11 18.06
CA GLY A 136 -7.70 6.26 19.23
C GLY A 136 -7.87 4.77 18.90
N TYR A 137 -7.03 4.22 18.04
CA TYR A 137 -7.08 2.81 17.63
C TYR A 137 -7.04 1.90 18.87
N ARG A 138 -8.06 1.05 19.02
CA ARG A 138 -8.07 0.01 20.06
C ARG A 138 -6.99 -1.04 19.77
N HIS A 139 -6.84 -1.41 18.50
CA HIS A 139 -5.85 -2.41 18.10
C HIS A 139 -5.03 -1.98 16.88
N GLN A 140 -3.74 -2.26 16.91
CA GLN A 140 -2.88 -2.29 15.71
C GLN A 140 -2.64 -3.74 15.31
N VAL A 141 -3.07 -4.12 14.11
CA VAL A 141 -2.98 -5.47 13.59
C VAL A 141 -1.87 -5.51 12.54
N LEU A 142 -0.76 -6.16 12.86
CA LEU A 142 0.43 -6.22 12.03
C LEU A 142 0.46 -7.56 11.27
N VAL A 143 0.26 -7.53 9.96
CA VAL A 143 0.29 -8.72 9.11
C VAL A 143 1.67 -8.89 8.51
N CYS A 144 2.32 -10.02 8.78
CA CYS A 144 3.64 -10.32 8.25
C CYS A 144 3.59 -10.61 6.75
N GLN A 145 4.18 -9.75 5.93
CA GLN A 145 4.34 -9.93 4.48
C GLN A 145 5.76 -10.37 4.11
N GLY A 146 6.50 -10.95 5.07
CA GLY A 146 7.81 -11.56 4.78
C GLY A 146 7.69 -12.74 3.81
N PRO A 147 8.76 -13.12 3.08
CA PRO A 147 8.69 -14.11 1.99
C PRO A 147 8.05 -15.44 2.38
N ARG A 148 8.33 -15.95 3.60
CA ARG A 148 7.78 -17.23 4.11
C ARG A 148 6.30 -17.15 4.47
N CYS A 149 5.83 -15.98 4.89
CA CYS A 149 4.41 -15.75 5.16
C CYS A 149 3.64 -15.59 3.84
N LEU A 150 4.18 -14.83 2.89
CA LEU A 150 3.61 -14.73 1.55
C LEU A 150 3.51 -16.10 0.86
N ALA A 151 4.58 -16.90 0.91
CA ALA A 151 4.57 -18.26 0.37
C ALA A 151 3.58 -19.21 1.07
N ARG A 152 3.00 -18.82 2.21
CA ARG A 152 2.05 -19.60 3.01
C ARG A 152 0.66 -18.96 3.11
N GLY A 153 0.36 -17.96 2.28
CA GLY A 153 -0.99 -17.40 2.17
C GLY A 153 -1.22 -16.08 2.92
N ALA A 154 -0.17 -15.32 3.25
CA ALA A 154 -0.34 -14.03 3.95
C ALA A 154 -1.05 -12.94 3.13
N GLY A 155 -1.09 -13.07 1.79
CA GLY A 155 -1.85 -12.15 0.94
C GLY A 155 -3.37 -12.35 1.09
N GLU A 156 -3.78 -13.61 1.16
CA GLU A 156 -5.15 -14.07 1.40
C GLU A 156 -5.59 -13.68 2.81
N VAL A 157 -4.75 -13.92 3.82
CA VAL A 157 -4.98 -13.45 5.21
C VAL A 157 -5.20 -11.93 5.26
N THR A 158 -4.37 -11.15 4.56
CA THR A 158 -4.54 -9.69 4.51
C THR A 158 -5.87 -9.29 3.89
N THR A 159 -6.21 -9.92 2.77
CA THR A 159 -7.46 -9.64 2.04
C THR A 159 -8.69 -10.01 2.88
N ALA A 160 -8.64 -11.16 3.56
CA ALA A 160 -9.71 -11.61 4.46
C ALA A 160 -9.86 -10.68 5.67
N LEU A 161 -8.77 -10.23 6.29
CA LEU A 161 -8.81 -9.24 7.37
C LEU A 161 -9.41 -7.92 6.91
N GLN A 162 -8.96 -7.37 5.77
CA GLN A 162 -9.51 -6.12 5.21
C GLN A 162 -11.02 -6.23 4.99
N ARG A 163 -11.48 -7.32 4.38
CA ARG A 163 -12.90 -7.57 4.13
C ARG A 163 -13.71 -7.66 5.42
N LEU A 164 -13.28 -8.51 6.36
CA LEU A 164 -14.01 -8.74 7.61
C LEU A 164 -14.03 -7.49 8.51
N LEU A 165 -12.94 -6.71 8.56
CA LEU A 165 -12.92 -5.45 9.30
C LEU A 165 -13.89 -4.43 8.71
N ALA A 166 -13.95 -4.33 7.38
CA ALA A 166 -14.92 -3.47 6.68
C ALA A 166 -16.36 -3.92 6.96
N GLU A 167 -16.66 -5.22 6.84
CA GLU A 167 -17.98 -5.80 7.14
C GLU A 167 -18.45 -5.53 8.57
N ARG A 168 -17.50 -5.41 9.53
CA ARG A 168 -17.79 -5.15 10.94
C ARG A 168 -17.72 -3.68 11.33
N GLY A 169 -17.43 -2.77 10.39
CA GLY A 169 -17.26 -1.35 10.67
C GLY A 169 -16.11 -1.04 11.64
N LEU A 170 -15.08 -1.89 11.66
CA LEU A 170 -13.90 -1.75 12.54
C LEU A 170 -12.73 -1.03 11.86
N GLY A 171 -12.89 -0.61 10.60
CA GLY A 171 -11.89 0.16 9.87
C GLY A 171 -11.73 1.59 10.41
N ASP A 172 -10.68 2.25 9.93
CA ASP A 172 -10.40 3.69 10.04
C ASP A 172 -10.09 4.28 11.42
N ASP A 173 -10.80 3.88 12.49
CA ASP A 173 -10.60 4.46 13.84
C ASP A 173 -10.49 3.42 14.97
N GLU A 174 -10.91 2.17 14.75
CA GLU A 174 -10.85 1.10 15.77
C GLU A 174 -9.65 0.17 15.57
N VAL A 175 -9.45 -0.33 14.35
CA VAL A 175 -8.39 -1.28 14.03
C VAL A 175 -7.51 -0.74 12.91
N LEU A 176 -6.24 -0.49 13.23
CA LEU A 176 -5.22 -0.13 12.24
C LEU A 176 -4.57 -1.39 11.69
N LEU A 177 -4.92 -1.77 10.46
CA LEU A 177 -4.28 -2.89 9.76
C LEU A 177 -3.01 -2.43 9.04
N THR A 178 -1.86 -3.00 9.41
CA THR A 178 -0.54 -2.63 8.86
C THR A 178 0.18 -3.85 8.30
N ALA A 179 0.67 -3.75 7.07
CA ALA A 179 1.56 -4.75 6.50
C ALA A 179 3.00 -4.52 6.97
N THR A 180 3.67 -5.57 7.44
CA THR A 180 5.07 -5.49 7.90
C THR A 180 6.00 -6.36 7.06
N GLY A 181 7.32 -6.13 7.20
CA GLY A 181 8.33 -7.12 6.83
C GLY A 181 8.25 -8.40 7.68
N CYS A 182 9.27 -9.26 7.54
CA CYS A 182 9.37 -10.51 8.29
C CYS A 182 9.43 -10.28 9.82
N GLN A 183 8.49 -10.84 10.58
CA GLN A 183 8.42 -10.68 12.04
C GLN A 183 9.12 -11.79 12.85
N PHE A 184 9.36 -12.99 12.26
CA PHE A 184 9.65 -14.25 13.00
C PHE A 184 8.55 -14.62 14.03
N PRO A 185 8.41 -15.88 14.48
CA PRO A 185 9.07 -17.10 14.04
C PRO A 185 8.44 -17.66 12.75
N CYS A 186 9.24 -17.78 11.69
CA CYS A 186 8.70 -18.05 10.36
C CYS A 186 8.17 -19.46 10.13
N ASN A 187 8.44 -20.40 11.04
CA ASN A 187 7.88 -21.74 11.01
C ASN A 187 6.40 -21.77 11.39
N GLN A 188 5.87 -20.66 11.92
CA GLN A 188 4.49 -20.47 12.32
C GLN A 188 3.71 -19.59 11.32
N ALA A 189 4.20 -19.47 10.09
CA ALA A 189 3.59 -18.65 9.07
C ALA A 189 2.27 -19.26 8.53
N PRO A 190 1.27 -18.43 8.15
CA PRO A 190 1.23 -16.97 8.20
C PRO A 190 1.12 -16.38 9.61
N LEU A 191 1.69 -15.19 9.80
CA LEU A 191 1.74 -14.50 11.10
C LEU A 191 0.94 -13.20 11.10
N VAL A 192 0.18 -13.00 12.18
CA VAL A 192 -0.46 -11.73 12.54
C VAL A 192 -0.16 -11.43 14.00
N THR A 193 0.18 -10.18 14.32
CA THR A 193 0.34 -9.73 15.71
C THR A 193 -0.64 -8.61 16.01
N VAL A 194 -1.18 -8.63 17.23
CA VAL A 194 -2.18 -7.67 17.70
C VAL A 194 -1.57 -6.92 18.88
N GLN A 195 -1.46 -5.60 18.73
CA GLN A 195 -1.05 -4.66 19.76
C GLN A 195 -2.26 -3.83 20.20
N PRO A 196 -2.34 -3.41 21.48
CA PRO A 196 -1.31 -3.50 22.51
C PRO A 196 -1.27 -4.83 23.29
N ASP A 197 -2.12 -5.80 22.95
CA ASP A 197 -2.26 -7.04 23.74
C ASP A 197 -1.04 -7.97 23.69
N ASP A 198 -0.08 -7.69 22.81
CA ASP A 198 1.10 -8.51 22.54
C ASP A 198 0.74 -9.97 22.25
N ILE A 199 -0.33 -10.18 21.48
CA ILE A 199 -0.80 -11.50 21.09
C ILE A 199 -0.38 -11.80 19.66
N TRP A 200 0.23 -12.98 19.50
CA TRP A 200 0.76 -13.46 18.24
C TRP A 200 -0.08 -14.62 17.75
N TYR A 201 -0.49 -14.56 16.50
CA TYR A 201 -1.24 -15.60 15.79
C TYR A 201 -0.36 -16.19 14.69
N GLY A 202 -0.30 -17.51 14.62
CA GLY A 202 0.43 -18.24 13.59
C GLY A 202 -0.39 -19.35 12.97
N ASN A 203 0.11 -19.87 11.85
CA ASN A 203 -0.57 -20.87 11.00
C ASN A 203 -2.00 -20.45 10.65
N LEU A 204 -2.22 -19.15 10.42
CA LEU A 204 -3.53 -18.61 10.12
C LEU A 204 -4.03 -19.10 8.76
N ASP A 205 -5.25 -19.64 8.78
CA ASP A 205 -6.11 -19.92 7.64
C ASP A 205 -7.37 -19.04 7.71
N ASP A 206 -8.32 -19.24 6.79
CA ASP A 206 -9.56 -18.46 6.73
C ASP A 206 -10.37 -18.54 8.03
N GLU A 207 -10.40 -19.71 8.66
CA GLU A 207 -11.06 -19.93 9.94
C GLU A 207 -10.37 -19.16 11.07
N GLY A 208 -9.04 -19.22 11.14
CA GLY A 208 -8.25 -18.52 12.13
C GLY A 208 -8.40 -17.01 12.00
N VAL A 209 -8.47 -16.48 10.78
CA VAL A 209 -8.74 -15.07 10.53
C VAL A 209 -10.14 -14.69 10.99
N ALA A 210 -11.17 -15.48 10.66
CA ALA A 210 -12.53 -15.23 11.11
C ALA A 210 -12.66 -15.24 12.64
N ALA A 211 -12.00 -16.20 13.30
CA ALA A 211 -11.96 -16.31 14.75
C ALA A 211 -11.20 -15.13 15.38
N LEU A 212 -10.05 -14.73 14.83
CA LEU A 212 -9.29 -13.57 15.27
C LEU A 212 -10.17 -12.31 15.25
N VAL A 213 -10.88 -12.04 14.16
CA VAL A 213 -11.75 -10.86 14.06
C VAL A 213 -12.89 -10.95 15.08
N ALA A 214 -13.63 -12.06 15.11
CA ALA A 214 -14.84 -12.18 15.92
C ALA A 214 -14.57 -12.28 17.43
N GLU A 215 -13.51 -12.95 17.83
CA GLU A 215 -13.22 -13.24 19.23
C GLU A 215 -12.19 -12.29 19.85
N HIS A 216 -11.35 -11.64 19.05
CA HIS A 216 -10.36 -10.67 19.54
C HIS A 216 -10.72 -9.24 19.13
N LEU A 217 -10.80 -8.95 17.84
CA LEU A 217 -10.87 -7.56 17.37
C LEU A 217 -12.24 -6.91 17.58
N CYS A 218 -13.33 -7.68 17.60
CA CYS A 218 -14.68 -7.20 17.91
C CYS A 218 -14.94 -7.03 19.42
N ARG A 219 -13.99 -7.39 20.29
CA ARG A 219 -14.17 -7.37 21.74
C ARG A 219 -13.25 -6.35 22.38
N ALA A 220 -13.61 -5.92 23.59
CA ALA A 220 -12.80 -5.00 24.38
C ALA A 220 -11.62 -5.70 25.08
N GLU A 221 -11.78 -6.99 25.41
CA GLU A 221 -10.76 -7.78 26.09
C GLU A 221 -10.24 -8.91 25.20
N PRO A 222 -8.95 -9.27 25.30
CA PRO A 222 -8.39 -10.38 24.55
C PRO A 222 -9.03 -11.73 24.90
N PRO A 223 -9.14 -12.66 23.93
CA PRO A 223 -9.80 -13.93 24.18
C PRO A 223 -8.99 -14.81 25.14
N ALA A 224 -9.59 -15.25 26.24
CA ALA A 224 -9.01 -16.25 27.13
C ALA A 224 -9.32 -17.70 26.69
N GLN A 225 -10.41 -17.87 25.92
CA GLN A 225 -10.88 -19.15 25.36
C GLN A 225 -11.56 -18.89 24.00
N GLY A 226 -11.75 -19.93 23.20
CA GLY A 226 -12.36 -19.84 21.86
C GLY A 226 -11.47 -20.40 20.76
N ARG A 227 -11.91 -20.32 19.50
CA ARG A 227 -11.17 -20.85 18.34
C ARG A 227 -9.87 -20.08 18.12
N SER A 228 -9.90 -18.75 18.29
CA SER A 228 -8.74 -17.88 18.08
C SER A 228 -7.54 -18.25 18.97
N VAL A 229 -7.81 -18.77 20.18
CA VAL A 229 -6.76 -19.17 21.14
C VAL A 229 -5.91 -20.34 20.60
N GLN A 230 -6.46 -21.19 19.73
CA GLN A 230 -5.72 -22.31 19.14
C GLN A 230 -4.60 -21.84 18.19
N TYR A 231 -4.78 -20.67 17.57
CA TYR A 231 -3.82 -20.04 16.68
C TYR A 231 -2.79 -19.20 17.44
N ARG A 232 -2.98 -18.99 18.76
CA ARG A 232 -2.09 -18.17 19.58
C ARG A 232 -0.75 -18.86 19.78
N LEU A 233 0.32 -18.16 19.43
CA LEU A 233 1.68 -18.60 19.68
C LEU A 233 2.04 -18.42 21.15
N ARG A 234 2.75 -19.40 21.71
CA ARG A 234 3.35 -19.30 23.04
C ARG A 234 4.71 -18.65 22.93
N ARG A 235 4.98 -17.61 23.73
CA ARG A 235 6.33 -17.11 23.94
C ARG A 235 7.18 -18.23 24.54
N SER A 236 8.38 -18.47 24.00
CA SER A 236 9.34 -19.37 24.62
C SER A 236 9.75 -18.79 25.98
N ARG A 237 9.81 -19.62 27.03
CA ARG A 237 10.26 -19.21 28.38
C ARG A 237 11.79 -19.06 28.48
N GLY A 238 12.51 -18.92 27.37
CA GLY A 238 13.96 -19.14 27.32
C GLY A 238 14.81 -17.87 27.18
N THR A 239 15.77 -17.72 28.09
CA THR A 239 16.83 -16.69 28.19
C THR A 239 17.91 -16.74 27.07
N GLY A 240 17.60 -17.36 25.93
CA GLY A 240 18.54 -17.54 24.82
C GLY A 240 18.26 -16.56 23.68
N GLU A 241 19.31 -15.91 23.20
CA GLU A 241 19.25 -14.97 22.08
C GLU A 241 18.75 -15.69 20.81
N PRO A 242 17.69 -15.20 20.13
CA PRO A 242 17.20 -15.81 18.90
C PRO A 242 18.24 -15.60 17.79
N THR A 243 19.08 -16.61 17.55
CA THR A 243 20.03 -16.57 16.45
C THR A 243 19.27 -16.69 15.13
N LYS A 244 19.45 -15.70 14.24
CA LYS A 244 19.05 -15.78 12.83
C LYS A 244 19.96 -16.77 12.10
N SER A 245 19.98 -18.03 12.51
CA SER A 245 20.72 -19.06 11.78
C SER A 245 19.98 -19.44 10.51
N SER A 246 20.73 -19.66 9.43
CA SER A 246 20.21 -20.20 8.17
C SER A 246 19.42 -21.48 8.40
N PRO A 247 18.35 -21.75 7.62
CA PRO A 247 17.62 -23.01 7.72
C PRO A 247 18.57 -24.19 7.45
N PRO A 248 18.42 -25.31 8.15
CA PRO A 248 19.13 -26.54 7.80
C PRO A 248 18.74 -26.96 6.38
N ALA A 249 19.68 -27.54 5.64
CA ALA A 249 19.45 -27.97 4.27
C ALA A 249 18.31 -29.00 4.19
N GLY A 250 17.23 -28.62 3.49
CA GLY A 250 16.28 -29.50 2.78
C GLY A 250 15.64 -30.67 3.53
N GLY A 251 14.47 -30.46 4.13
CA GLY A 251 13.48 -31.53 4.34
C GLY A 251 12.49 -31.58 3.17
N ALA A 252 12.21 -32.76 2.63
CA ALA A 252 11.34 -32.94 1.46
C ALA A 252 9.95 -32.30 1.67
N VAL A 253 9.59 -31.35 0.79
CA VAL A 253 8.25 -30.76 0.73
C VAL A 253 7.31 -31.81 0.12
N ARG A 254 6.36 -32.32 0.90
CA ARG A 254 5.27 -33.15 0.35
C ARG A 254 4.36 -32.25 -0.48
N ARG A 255 4.18 -32.59 -1.76
CA ARG A 255 3.17 -31.97 -2.63
C ARG A 255 1.76 -32.19 -2.03
N PRO A 256 0.88 -31.17 -2.03
CA PRO A 256 -0.53 -31.40 -1.72
C PRO A 256 -1.19 -32.29 -2.79
N PRO A 257 -2.20 -33.09 -2.42
CA PRO A 257 -2.93 -33.93 -3.37
C PRO A 257 -3.67 -33.08 -4.40
N SER A 258 -3.70 -33.60 -5.63
CA SER A 258 -4.34 -33.05 -6.84
C SER A 258 -5.84 -32.94 -6.73
#